data_AF-A0A8R7UEX9-F1
#
_entry.id   AF-A0A8R7UEX9-F1
#
_cell.length_a   1.000
_cell.length_b   1.000
_cell.length_c   1.000
_cell.angle_alpha   90.00
_cell.angle_beta   90.00
_cell.angle_gamma   90.00
#
_symmetry.space_group_name_H-M   'P 1'
#
loop_
_entity.id
_entity.type
_entity.pdbx_description
1 polymer ?
#
loop_
_entity_poly.entity_id
_entity_poly.type
_entity_poly.pdbx_seq_one_letter_code
_entity_poly.pdbx_strand_id
1 'polypeptide(L)'
;KSPHLKGSHDPVGSHNLELCLHLLDGHESAAGEFRREDGAPRRDVALVNKRSAMLSDTEGIPEKWSQMANKGLERDGSGRWVLPARERDDMPANDVLPLSELD
;
A
#
# COMPACT_ATOMS: atom_id res chain seq x y z
N LYS A 1 -4.16 -20.82 2.99
CA LYS A 1 -4.48 -19.65 3.85
C LYS A 1 -3.23 -19.26 4.60
N SER A 2 -2.83 -18.00 4.54
CA SER A 2 -1.63 -17.52 5.24
C SER A 2 -1.84 -17.47 6.77
N PRO A 3 -0.84 -17.86 7.59
CA PRO A 3 -0.91 -17.78 9.05
C PRO A 3 -0.83 -16.34 9.58
N HIS A 4 -0.33 -15.40 8.79
CA HIS A 4 -0.14 -13.99 9.18
C HIS A 4 -1.41 -13.15 9.11
N LEU A 5 -2.50 -13.67 8.54
CA LEU A 5 -3.72 -12.92 8.28
C LEU A 5 -4.77 -13.09 9.38
N LYS A 6 -5.55 -12.03 9.63
CA LYS A 6 -6.70 -12.09 10.53
C LYS A 6 -7.73 -13.13 10.05
N GLY A 7 -8.48 -13.67 11.01
CA GLY A 7 -9.61 -14.56 10.73
C GLY A 7 -10.88 -13.86 10.26
N SER A 8 -10.96 -12.53 10.39
CA SER A 8 -12.13 -11.72 10.07
C SER A 8 -12.34 -11.52 8.58
N HIS A 9 -13.61 -11.47 8.15
CA HIS A 9 -13.98 -11.16 6.78
C HIS A 9 -14.00 -9.63 6.55
N ASP A 10 -13.06 -9.13 5.74
CA ASP A 10 -13.02 -7.74 5.26
C ASP A 10 -12.96 -7.73 3.72
N PRO A 11 -14.08 -7.41 3.03
CA PRO A 11 -14.11 -7.34 1.57
C PRO A 11 -13.12 -6.33 0.99
N VAL A 12 -12.98 -5.16 1.62
CA VAL A 12 -12.13 -4.08 1.12
C VAL A 12 -10.66 -4.48 1.26
N GLY A 13 -10.29 -5.01 2.42
CA GLY A 13 -8.95 -5.55 2.66
C GLY A 13 -8.62 -6.73 1.76
N SER A 14 -9.60 -7.57 1.42
CA SER A 14 -9.43 -8.71 0.50
C SER A 14 -9.06 -8.30 -0.92
N HIS A 15 -9.49 -7.10 -1.35
CA HIS A 15 -9.11 -6.51 -2.65
C HIS A 15 -7.80 -5.73 -2.63
N ASN A 16 -7.07 -5.74 -1.51
CA ASN A 16 -5.80 -5.04 -1.43
C ASN A 16 -4.72 -5.76 -2.28
N LEU A 17 -4.03 -5.00 -3.14
CA LEU A 17 -2.99 -5.54 -4.01
C LEU A 17 -1.85 -6.21 -3.23
N GLU A 18 -1.41 -5.61 -2.12
CA GLU A 18 -0.30 -6.14 -1.32
C GLU A 18 -0.68 -7.48 -0.67
N LEU A 19 -1.95 -7.64 -0.27
CA LEU A 19 -2.49 -8.92 0.19
C LEU A 19 -2.49 -9.97 -0.93
N CYS A 20 -2.95 -9.63 -2.13
CA CYS A 20 -2.92 -10.54 -3.26
C CYS A 20 -1.50 -11.01 -3.58
N LEU A 21 -0.53 -10.10 -3.60
CA LEU A 21 0.87 -10.42 -3.84
C LEU A 21 1.47 -11.29 -2.72
N HIS A 22 1.11 -11.05 -1.47
CA HIS A 22 1.50 -11.90 -0.34
C HIS A 22 1.00 -13.34 -0.48
N LEU A 23 -0.26 -13.50 -0.89
CA LEU A 23 -0.84 -14.82 -1.12
C LEU A 23 -0.20 -15.54 -2.32
N LEU A 24 0.11 -14.81 -3.40
CA LEU A 24 0.81 -15.36 -4.58
C LEU A 24 2.25 -15.77 -4.27
N ASP A 25 2.98 -14.99 -3.47
CA ASP A 25 4.37 -15.32 -3.09
C ASP A 25 4.45 -16.52 -2.14
N GLY A 26 3.46 -16.65 -1.24
CA GLY A 26 3.43 -17.73 -0.26
C GLY A 26 2.81 -19.05 -0.75
N HIS A 27 2.09 -19.07 -1.88
CA HIS A 27 1.51 -20.29 -2.46
C HIS A 27 2.25 -20.72 -3.73
N GLU A 28 2.80 -21.94 -3.72
CA GLU A 28 3.45 -22.52 -4.91
C GLU A 28 2.46 -23.01 -5.96
N SER A 29 1.24 -23.33 -5.53
CA SER A 29 0.12 -23.69 -6.40
C SER A 29 -1.21 -23.40 -5.71
N ALA A 30 -2.32 -23.39 -6.46
CA ALA A 30 -3.66 -23.10 -5.92
C ALA A 30 -4.11 -24.11 -4.85
N ALA A 31 -3.65 -25.36 -4.93
CA ALA A 31 -3.94 -26.41 -3.95
C ALA A 31 -2.82 -26.61 -2.91
N GLY A 32 -1.69 -25.91 -3.08
CA GLY A 32 -0.53 -26.02 -2.21
C GLY A 32 -0.75 -25.33 -0.87
N GLU A 33 -0.02 -25.78 0.15
CA GLU A 33 0.00 -25.11 1.45
C GLU A 33 0.70 -23.75 1.35
N PHE A 34 0.40 -22.86 2.31
CA PHE A 34 1.15 -21.62 2.43
C PHE A 34 2.52 -21.93 3.03
N ARG A 35 3.58 -21.51 2.35
CA ARG A 35 4.96 -21.83 2.75
C ARG A 35 5.25 -21.29 4.16
N ARG A 36 5.94 -22.09 4.98
CA ARG A 36 6.33 -21.76 6.36
C ARG A 36 7.68 -21.04 6.42
N GLU A 37 7.99 -20.46 7.57
CA GLU A 37 9.14 -19.56 7.82
C GLU A 37 10.51 -20.11 7.39
N ASP A 38 10.66 -21.43 7.44
CA ASP A 38 11.80 -22.22 6.98
C ASP A 38 12.02 -22.23 5.46
N GLY A 39 11.09 -21.64 4.70
CA GLY A 39 11.24 -21.25 3.29
C GLY A 39 10.71 -19.84 3.01
N ALA A 40 10.80 -18.93 3.98
CA ALA A 40 10.13 -17.62 4.05
C ALA A 40 9.70 -16.99 2.71
N PRO A 41 8.45 -16.47 2.62
CA PRO A 41 8.05 -15.58 1.53
C PRO A 41 9.14 -14.53 1.30
N ARG A 42 9.51 -14.32 0.04
CA ARG A 42 10.50 -13.30 -0.31
C ARG A 42 9.97 -11.91 -0.03
N ARG A 43 8.63 -11.76 0.00
CA ARG A 43 7.96 -10.51 0.28
C ARG A 43 7.81 -10.28 1.78
N ASP A 44 8.15 -9.08 2.22
CA ASP A 44 7.92 -8.62 3.58
C ASP A 44 6.42 -8.58 3.90
N VAL A 45 6.03 -9.28 4.96
CA VAL A 45 4.64 -9.36 5.46
C VAL A 45 4.08 -7.99 5.80
N ALA A 46 4.91 -7.02 6.22
CA ALA A 46 4.49 -5.67 6.58
C ALA A 46 3.78 -4.93 5.45
N LEU A 47 4.08 -5.30 4.19
CA LEU A 47 3.45 -4.68 3.02
C LEU A 47 1.95 -4.93 2.97
N VAL A 48 1.45 -6.03 3.53
CA VAL A 48 0.01 -6.32 3.60
C VAL A 48 -0.73 -5.17 4.28
N ASN A 49 -0.21 -4.63 5.39
CA ASN A 49 -0.82 -3.52 6.12
C ASN A 49 -0.48 -2.13 5.57
N LYS A 50 0.24 -2.02 4.45
CA LYS A 50 0.62 -0.71 3.84
C LYS A 50 -0.58 0.20 3.62
N ARG A 51 -1.72 -0.37 3.19
CA ARG A 51 -3.00 0.32 2.96
C ARG A 51 -4.20 -0.46 3.51
N SER A 52 -3.98 -1.50 4.31
CA SER A 52 -5.02 -2.37 4.85
C SER A 52 -4.82 -2.64 6.35
N ALA A 53 -5.73 -3.42 6.94
CA ALA A 53 -5.68 -3.88 8.33
C ALA A 53 -5.80 -5.42 8.41
N MET A 54 -5.20 -6.13 7.44
CA MET A 54 -5.42 -7.56 7.22
C MET A 54 -4.48 -8.49 7.99
N LEU A 55 -3.35 -7.99 8.53
CA LEU A 55 -2.42 -8.79 9.32
C LEU A 55 -2.92 -9.03 10.74
N SER A 56 -2.63 -10.21 11.31
CA SER A 56 -2.86 -10.53 12.71
C SER A 56 -2.21 -9.50 13.64
N ASP A 57 -2.88 -9.18 14.75
CA ASP A 57 -2.34 -8.24 15.74
C ASP A 57 -1.05 -8.77 16.39
N THR A 58 -0.83 -10.08 16.36
CA THR A 58 0.41 -10.73 16.83
C THR A 58 1.64 -10.36 16.00
N GLU A 59 1.47 -9.90 14.75
CA GLU A 59 2.57 -9.43 13.91
C GLU A 59 3.16 -8.09 14.43
N GLY A 60 2.40 -7.33 15.24
CA GLY A 60 2.85 -6.05 15.78
C GLY A 60 3.00 -4.93 14.75
N ILE A 61 2.42 -5.10 13.55
CA ILE A 61 2.58 -4.18 12.42
C ILE A 61 1.37 -3.24 12.35
N PRO A 62 1.56 -1.91 12.44
CA PRO A 62 0.46 -0.96 12.38
C PRO A 62 -0.35 -1.08 11.09
N GLU A 63 -1.66 -0.98 11.21
CA GLU A 63 -2.57 -0.90 10.07
C GLU A 63 -2.42 0.41 9.31
N LYS A 64 -2.58 0.36 7.98
CA LYS A 64 -2.50 1.51 7.05
C LYS A 64 -1.26 2.39 7.29
N TRP A 65 -0.12 1.79 7.61
CA TRP A 65 1.05 2.50 8.12
C TRP A 65 1.69 3.46 7.11
N SER A 66 1.56 3.19 5.81
CA SER A 66 2.30 3.98 4.82
C SER A 66 1.63 5.35 4.62
N GLN A 67 2.41 6.38 4.88
CA GLN A 67 2.07 7.78 4.65
C GLN A 67 3.35 8.54 4.36
N MET A 68 3.24 9.72 3.76
CA MET A 68 4.37 10.64 3.68
C MET A 68 4.73 11.13 5.09
N ALA A 69 6.02 11.39 5.33
CA ALA A 69 6.47 12.02 6.56
C ALA A 69 5.66 13.31 6.80
N ASN A 70 5.15 13.49 8.01
CA ASN A 70 4.30 14.63 8.40
C ASN A 70 3.10 14.86 7.44
N LYS A 71 2.57 13.79 6.82
CA LYS A 71 1.52 13.86 5.79
C LYS A 71 1.87 14.77 4.60
N GLY A 72 3.17 14.91 4.31
CA GLY A 72 3.68 15.75 3.23
C GLY A 72 3.89 17.22 3.60
N LEU A 73 3.78 17.60 4.88
CA LEU A 73 4.11 18.94 5.33
C LEU A 73 5.61 19.08 5.59
N GLU A 74 6.13 20.29 5.32
CA GLU A 74 7.53 20.66 5.55
C GLU A 74 7.61 21.92 6.41
N ARG A 75 8.73 22.10 7.14
CA ARG A 75 8.95 23.32 7.92
C ARG A 75 9.66 24.36 7.07
N ASP A 76 9.05 25.52 6.90
CA ASP A 76 9.66 26.66 6.19
C ASP A 76 10.76 27.34 7.03
N GLY A 77 11.43 28.35 6.44
CA GLY A 77 12.46 29.13 7.13
C GLY A 77 11.97 29.94 8.34
N SER A 78 10.66 30.13 8.48
CA SER A 78 10.02 30.72 9.67
C SER A 78 9.68 29.68 10.74
N GLY A 79 9.89 28.40 10.47
CA GLY A 79 9.61 27.28 11.35
C GLY A 79 8.16 26.79 11.31
N ARG A 80 7.32 27.31 10.42
CA ARG A 80 5.91 26.92 10.27
C ARG A 80 5.77 25.70 9.34
N TRP A 81 4.79 24.85 9.61
CA TRP A 81 4.45 23.74 8.73
C TRP A 81 3.65 24.23 7.54
N VAL A 82 4.15 23.98 6.34
CA VAL A 82 3.54 24.39 5.07
C VAL A 82 3.41 23.18 4.14
N LEU A 83 2.42 23.22 3.25
CA LEU A 83 2.34 22.29 2.14
C LEU A 83 3.33 22.78 1.07
N PRO A 84 4.32 21.97 0.64
CA PRO A 84 5.23 22.37 -0.41
C PRO A 84 4.48 22.60 -1.73
N ALA A 85 5.04 23.45 -2.59
CA ALA A 85 4.56 23.56 -3.96
C ALA A 85 4.70 22.21 -4.66
N ARG A 86 3.73 21.85 -5.50
CA ARG A 86 3.83 20.64 -6.33
C ARG A 86 5.02 20.78 -7.27
N GLU A 87 5.74 19.68 -7.47
CA GLU A 87 6.71 19.60 -8.56
C GLU A 87 6.02 19.88 -9.89
N ARG A 88 6.75 20.43 -10.86
CA ARG A 88 6.17 20.77 -12.17
C ARG A 88 5.50 19.56 -12.83
N ASP A 89 6.08 18.38 -12.65
CA ASP A 89 5.60 17.14 -13.25
C ASP A 89 4.36 16.56 -12.52
N ASP A 90 4.06 17.04 -11.30
CA ASP A 90 2.85 16.69 -10.51
C ASP A 90 1.68 17.67 -10.75
N MET A 91 1.92 18.73 -11.53
CA MET A 91 0.85 19.62 -11.96
C MET A 91 0.01 18.93 -13.03
N PRO A 92 -1.33 19.07 -13.01
CA PRO A 92 -2.13 18.57 -14.11
C PRO A 92 -1.60 19.19 -15.41
N ALA A 93 -1.34 18.34 -16.39
CA ALA A 93 -1.05 18.82 -17.72
C ALA A 93 -2.26 19.67 -18.17
N ASN A 94 -1.97 20.80 -18.80
CA ASN A 94 -3.02 21.61 -19.40
C ASN A 94 -3.46 20.93 -20.70
N ASP A 95 -4.07 19.75 -20.57
CA ASP A 95 -4.59 18.93 -21.67
C ASP A 95 -5.92 19.49 -22.19
N VAL A 96 -6.06 20.82 -22.17
CA VAL A 96 -7.10 21.48 -22.94
C VAL A 96 -6.70 21.31 -24.40
N LEU A 97 -7.12 20.20 -25.00
CA LEU A 97 -7.16 20.08 -26.44
C LEU A 97 -7.92 21.32 -26.95
N PRO A 98 -7.33 22.13 -27.85
CA PRO A 98 -8.07 23.22 -28.45
C PRO A 98 -9.36 22.64 -29.03
N LEU A 99 -10.48 23.37 -28.93
CA LEU A 99 -11.80 22.91 -29.41
C LEU A 99 -11.79 22.46 -30.89
N SER A 100 -10.77 22.85 -31.66
CA SER A 100 -10.50 22.37 -33.02
C SER A 100 -10.03 20.92 -33.14
N GLU A 101 -9.68 20.26 -32.02
CA GLU A 101 -9.20 18.87 -31.95
C GLU A 101 -10.21 17.93 -31.27
N LEU A 102 -11.40 18.43 -30.93
CA LEU A 102 -12.54 17.65 -30.44
C LEU A 102 -13.53 17.45 -31.61
N ASP A 103 -13.19 16.58 -32.55
CA ASP A 103 -14.09 16.03 -33.58
C ASP A 103 -14.33 14.52 -33.33
#